data_AF-N1RAU1-F1
#
_entry.id   AF-N1RAU1-F1
#
_cell.length_a   1.000
_cell.length_b   1.000
_cell.length_c   1.000
_cell.angle_alpha   90.00
_cell.angle_beta   90.00
_cell.angle_gamma   90.00
#
_symmetry.space_group_name_H-M   'P 1'
#
loop_
_entity.id
_entity.type
_entity.pdbx_description
1 polymer ?
#
loop_
_entity_poly.entity_id
_entity_poly.type
_entity_poly.pdbx_seq_one_letter_code
_entity_poly.pdbx_strand_id
1 'polypeptide(L)'
;MQNHDTRVFGRLCSTLPLPNLHARKAGLATFQFVRAVGERYDGVGANRLRIDFSSMVSGLFFPINISSTVVGRPDLKRLGSATLEELKDVKAYLTNVLRQPRRFIVDWQGVADLVIARYSKRLALMVHEPLQSHYFIDEVEAATLTWYNAPPSPDDNFMVDQREVNKTSDAIEQCRLHYLRPALKARQQWSFEDELIYTSLDIVLGTICQTLFLVRNRLLEASGSDLDDYRIRLDNENDTEMEKAISSGRAVIRALMSDLGWSTWKKPQPCQPDEVNTIAMWPFGTEEDHWHPGCRSIETVQHPADSYWRNRRPRKV
;
A
#
# COMPACT_ATOMS: atom_id res chain seq x y z
N MET A 1 47.96 12.45 -5.19
CA MET A 1 48.14 11.00 -4.92
C MET A 1 46.96 10.57 -4.08
N GLN A 2 45.87 10.05 -4.68
CA GLN A 2 45.62 8.60 -4.87
C GLN A 2 45.78 7.80 -3.57
N ASN A 3 44.88 6.92 -3.13
CA ASN A 3 43.50 6.61 -3.48
C ASN A 3 43.01 5.58 -2.44
N HIS A 4 41.75 5.70 -2.02
CA HIS A 4 40.81 4.62 -1.72
C HIS A 4 41.18 3.44 -0.81
N ASP A 5 40.40 3.27 0.27
CA ASP A 5 39.90 1.94 0.63
C ASP A 5 38.48 1.98 1.23
N THR A 6 37.49 2.09 0.35
CA THR A 6 36.06 1.92 0.64
C THR A 6 35.51 0.82 -0.28
N ARG A 7 35.91 -0.44 -0.04
CA ARG A 7 35.32 -1.61 -0.72
C ARG A 7 35.30 -2.85 0.17
N VAL A 8 34.43 -2.89 1.18
CA VAL A 8 34.17 -4.16 1.91
C VAL A 8 32.69 -4.59 1.89
N PHE A 9 31.72 -3.70 1.64
CA PHE A 9 30.30 -4.10 1.69
C PHE A 9 29.66 -4.59 0.39
N GLY A 10 30.41 -4.65 -0.73
CA GLY A 10 29.86 -4.98 -2.05
C GLY A 10 30.01 -6.44 -2.53
N ARG A 11 30.54 -7.36 -1.72
CA ARG A 11 30.89 -8.73 -2.18
C ARG A 11 30.04 -9.87 -1.64
N LEU A 12 29.00 -9.60 -0.85
CA LEU A 12 28.17 -10.68 -0.27
C LEU A 12 27.01 -11.13 -1.16
N CYS A 13 26.65 -10.39 -2.22
CA CYS A 13 25.52 -10.77 -3.10
C CYS A 13 25.94 -11.28 -4.50
N SER A 14 27.23 -11.21 -4.85
CA SER A 14 27.74 -11.52 -6.19
C SER A 14 28.67 -12.74 -6.25
N THR A 15 28.87 -13.44 -5.13
CA THR A 15 29.82 -14.56 -5.03
C THR A 15 29.26 -15.82 -4.37
N LEU A 16 27.94 -15.98 -4.31
CA LEU A 16 27.40 -17.33 -4.15
C LEU A 16 27.58 -18.06 -5.50
N PRO A 17 28.43 -19.09 -5.58
CA PRO A 17 28.52 -19.88 -6.79
C PRO A 17 27.13 -20.48 -7.06
N LEU A 18 26.62 -20.27 -8.28
CA LEU A 18 25.56 -21.13 -8.80
C LEU A 18 26.02 -22.58 -8.58
N PRO A 19 25.23 -23.43 -7.91
CA PRO A 19 25.68 -24.78 -7.60
C PRO A 19 26.07 -25.50 -8.89
N ASN A 20 27.28 -26.07 -8.91
CA ASN A 20 27.78 -26.89 -10.01
C ASN A 20 26.77 -28.01 -10.30
N LEU A 21 26.08 -27.90 -11.44
CA LEU A 21 25.16 -28.90 -11.97
C LEU A 21 25.94 -30.10 -12.54
N HIS A 22 26.53 -30.91 -11.66
CA HIS A 22 26.81 -32.31 -11.98
C HIS A 22 25.67 -33.18 -11.43
N ALA A 23 24.73 -33.51 -12.32
CA ALA A 23 23.78 -34.63 -12.32
C ALA A 23 23.51 -35.38 -10.99
N ARG A 24 23.17 -34.66 -9.92
CA ARG A 24 22.31 -35.17 -8.85
C ARG A 24 20.91 -34.65 -9.13
N LYS A 25 19.91 -35.54 -9.10
CA LYS A 25 18.46 -35.25 -9.25
C LYS A 25 18.19 -33.80 -8.86
N ALA A 26 17.76 -32.97 -9.82
CA ALA A 26 17.42 -31.58 -9.57
C ALA A 26 16.28 -31.54 -8.54
N GLY A 27 16.66 -31.48 -7.26
CA GLY A 27 15.71 -31.46 -6.15
C GLY A 27 14.94 -30.15 -6.13
N LEU A 28 14.07 -29.99 -5.13
CA LEU A 28 13.22 -28.81 -4.93
C LEU A 28 14.01 -27.50 -4.64
N ALA A 29 15.31 -27.42 -4.87
CA ALA A 29 16.16 -26.29 -4.45
C ALA A 29 15.64 -24.93 -4.91
N THR A 30 15.34 -24.76 -6.20
CA THR A 30 14.79 -23.51 -6.75
C THR A 30 13.43 -23.19 -6.14
N PHE A 31 12.54 -24.17 -6.08
CA PHE A 31 11.21 -24.01 -5.47
C PHE A 31 11.30 -23.62 -3.99
N GLN A 32 12.17 -24.28 -3.22
CA GLN A 32 12.40 -24.00 -1.80
C GLN A 32 12.97 -22.60 -1.59
N PHE A 33 13.88 -22.15 -2.47
CA PHE A 33 14.39 -20.80 -2.42
C PHE A 33 13.29 -19.77 -2.69
N VAL A 34 12.52 -19.94 -3.78
CA VAL A 34 11.43 -19.04 -4.14
C VAL A 34 10.37 -19.02 -3.04
N ARG A 35 10.03 -20.18 -2.45
CA ARG A 35 9.13 -20.30 -1.29
C ARG A 35 9.64 -19.50 -0.09
N ALA A 36 10.90 -19.69 0.29
CA ALA A 36 11.47 -18.97 1.41
C ALA A 36 11.47 -17.44 1.20
N VAL A 37 11.63 -16.98 -0.04
CA VAL A 37 11.56 -15.54 -0.34
C VAL A 37 10.12 -15.04 -0.38
N GLY A 38 9.21 -15.78 -1.03
CA GLY A 38 7.81 -15.40 -1.19
C GLY A 38 7.03 -15.32 0.12
N GLU A 39 7.37 -16.17 1.09
CA GLU A 39 6.85 -16.10 2.47
C GLU A 39 7.20 -14.78 3.19
N ARG A 40 8.17 -14.01 2.68
CA ARG A 40 8.74 -12.82 3.32
C ARG A 40 8.58 -11.54 2.50
N TYR A 41 7.72 -11.52 1.47
CA TYR A 41 7.48 -10.32 0.68
C TYR A 41 6.98 -9.14 1.52
N ASP A 42 6.16 -9.40 2.54
CA ASP A 42 5.63 -8.34 3.41
C ASP A 42 6.58 -8.00 4.59
N GLY A 43 7.72 -8.69 4.71
CA GLY A 43 8.69 -8.45 5.77
C GLY A 43 9.50 -9.68 6.17
N VAL A 44 10.67 -9.43 6.78
CA VAL A 44 11.59 -10.49 7.23
C VAL A 44 11.41 -10.89 8.70
N GLY A 45 10.41 -10.32 9.38
CA GLY A 45 9.99 -10.66 10.74
C GLY A 45 10.99 -10.29 11.86
N ALA A 46 10.50 -10.35 13.10
CA ALA A 46 11.27 -10.26 14.35
C ALA A 46 12.29 -9.09 14.44
N ASN A 47 11.96 -7.93 13.86
CA ASN A 47 12.85 -6.76 13.80
C ASN A 47 14.26 -7.07 13.26
N ARG A 48 14.41 -8.14 12.45
CA ARG A 48 15.69 -8.56 11.87
C ARG A 48 16.24 -7.54 10.89
N LEU A 49 15.36 -6.73 10.32
CA LEU A 49 15.68 -5.56 9.51
C LEU A 49 14.85 -4.39 10.04
N ARG A 50 15.51 -3.25 10.25
CA ARG A 50 14.86 -1.96 10.52
C ARG A 50 15.24 -1.00 9.41
N ILE A 51 14.24 -0.36 8.83
CA ILE A 51 14.42 0.66 7.80
C ILE A 51 14.29 2.03 8.48
N ASP A 52 15.25 2.92 8.23
CA ASP A 52 15.24 4.27 8.77
C ASP A 52 14.44 5.21 7.87
N PHE A 53 13.12 5.19 8.01
CA PHE A 53 12.23 6.07 7.25
C PHE A 53 12.41 7.56 7.62
N SER A 54 12.83 7.84 8.85
CA SER A 54 13.15 9.19 9.35
C SER A 54 14.42 9.80 8.73
N SER A 55 15.09 9.06 7.83
CA SER A 55 16.18 9.55 6.99
C SER A 55 15.96 9.13 5.52
N MET A 56 14.71 8.89 5.12
CA MET A 56 14.37 8.47 3.75
C MET A 56 14.44 9.64 2.79
N VAL A 57 15.14 9.46 1.67
CA VAL A 57 15.13 10.42 0.56
C VAL A 57 14.32 9.85 -0.59
N SER A 58 13.25 10.54 -0.97
CA SER A 58 12.41 10.21 -2.11
C SER A 58 12.39 11.35 -3.11
N GLY A 59 12.39 11.04 -4.41
CA GLY A 59 12.18 12.05 -5.45
C GLY A 59 10.82 12.74 -5.34
N LEU A 60 9.82 12.07 -4.73
CA LEU A 60 8.49 12.62 -4.47
C LEU A 60 8.49 13.76 -3.44
N PHE A 61 9.57 13.92 -2.67
CA PHE A 61 9.70 14.97 -1.66
C PHE A 61 10.18 16.30 -2.24
N PHE A 62 10.53 16.32 -3.52
CA PHE A 62 11.07 17.50 -4.20
C PHE A 62 10.12 17.95 -5.31
N PRO A 63 10.04 19.26 -5.60
CA PRO A 63 9.22 19.82 -6.66
C PRO A 63 9.89 19.61 -8.04
N ILE A 64 10.15 18.34 -8.40
CA ILE A 64 10.86 17.95 -9.62
C ILE A 64 9.97 17.12 -10.54
N ASN A 65 10.28 17.11 -11.84
CA ASN A 65 9.53 16.28 -12.78
C ASN A 65 9.93 14.80 -12.68
N ILE A 66 9.13 14.01 -11.98
CA ILE A 66 9.33 12.57 -11.80
C ILE A 66 8.59 11.71 -12.85
N SER A 67 8.19 12.30 -13.97
CA SER A 67 7.48 11.57 -15.03
C SER A 67 8.37 10.52 -15.70
N SER A 68 7.74 9.50 -16.27
CA SER A 68 8.43 8.49 -17.05
C SER A 68 8.95 9.09 -18.35
N THR A 69 10.19 8.76 -18.71
CA THR A 69 10.74 9.01 -20.06
C THR A 69 10.39 7.87 -21.03
N VAL A 70 9.76 6.79 -20.55
CA VAL A 70 9.38 5.63 -21.36
C VAL A 70 8.02 5.88 -22.00
N VAL A 71 7.99 5.89 -23.33
CA VAL A 71 6.77 6.07 -24.12
C VAL A 71 5.73 5.01 -23.75
N GLY A 72 4.49 5.44 -23.53
CA GLY A 72 3.37 4.57 -23.17
C GLY A 72 3.39 4.04 -21.73
N ARG A 73 4.34 4.47 -20.89
CA ARG A 73 4.45 4.04 -19.48
C ARG A 73 4.54 5.20 -18.49
N PRO A 74 3.54 6.11 -18.46
CA PRO A 74 3.53 7.25 -17.52
C PRO A 74 3.39 6.83 -16.05
N ASP A 75 2.96 5.58 -15.81
CA ASP A 75 2.86 4.94 -14.49
C ASP A 75 4.23 4.76 -13.81
N LEU A 76 5.29 4.60 -14.60
CA LEU A 76 6.64 4.37 -14.09
C LEU A 76 7.31 5.69 -13.70
N LYS A 77 7.08 6.17 -12.48
CA LYS A 77 7.80 7.35 -11.97
C LYS A 77 9.32 7.15 -12.06
N ARG A 78 10.03 8.13 -12.62
CA ARG A 78 11.49 8.09 -12.86
C ARG A 78 12.07 9.48 -12.64
N LEU A 79 13.36 9.52 -12.28
CA LEU A 79 14.12 10.77 -12.21
C LEU A 79 14.66 11.24 -13.58
N GLY A 80 14.34 10.53 -14.66
CA GLY A 80 14.90 10.81 -15.99
C GLY A 80 14.38 12.10 -16.63
N SER A 81 13.21 12.59 -16.21
CA SER A 81 12.64 13.85 -16.68
C SER A 81 13.06 15.07 -15.85
N ALA A 82 13.73 14.88 -14.71
CA ALA A 82 14.24 15.96 -13.88
C ALA A 82 15.50 16.57 -14.51
N THR A 83 15.73 17.86 -14.27
CA THR A 83 16.90 18.56 -14.80
C THR A 83 18.19 18.14 -14.07
N LEU A 84 19.34 18.36 -14.71
CA LEU A 84 20.62 18.03 -14.07
C LEU A 84 20.86 18.86 -12.79
N GLU A 85 20.36 20.09 -12.72
CA GLU A 85 20.46 20.96 -11.56
C GLU A 85 19.63 20.42 -10.40
N GLU A 86 18.36 20.09 -10.65
CA GLU A 86 17.48 19.43 -9.68
C GLU A 86 18.10 18.13 -9.13
N LEU A 87 18.68 17.30 -10.00
CA LEU A 87 19.32 16.05 -9.58
C LEU A 87 20.58 16.29 -8.74
N LYS A 88 21.32 17.38 -8.98
CA LYS A 88 22.45 17.77 -8.14
C LYS A 88 21.98 18.18 -6.75
N ASP A 89 20.87 18.89 -6.64
CA ASP A 89 20.30 19.31 -5.36
C ASP A 89 19.81 18.11 -4.54
N VAL A 90 19.07 17.18 -5.17
CA VAL A 90 18.65 15.92 -4.53
C VAL A 90 19.87 15.12 -4.06
N LYS A 91 20.92 15.05 -4.88
CA LYS A 91 22.17 14.35 -4.52
C LYS A 91 22.90 15.04 -3.37
N ALA A 92 22.95 16.37 -3.34
CA ALA A 92 23.54 17.13 -2.25
C ALA A 92 22.78 16.89 -0.93
N TYR A 93 21.44 16.92 -0.99
CA TYR A 93 20.57 16.58 0.13
C TYR A 93 20.83 15.16 0.63
N LEU A 94 20.81 14.16 -0.26
CA LEU A 94 21.12 12.78 0.08
C LEU A 94 22.49 12.64 0.74
N THR A 95 23.50 13.35 0.25
CA THR A 95 24.84 13.34 0.84
C THR A 95 24.84 13.88 2.27
N ASN A 96 24.04 14.92 2.55
CA ASN A 96 23.87 15.46 3.89
C ASN A 96 23.15 14.47 4.81
N VAL A 97 22.07 13.84 4.34
CA VAL A 97 21.33 12.81 5.10
C VAL A 97 22.24 11.62 5.45
N LEU A 98 23.05 11.14 4.50
CA LEU A 98 23.99 10.03 4.73
C LEU A 98 25.11 10.33 5.74
N ARG A 99 25.38 11.61 6.04
CA ARG A 99 26.35 12.02 7.06
C ARG A 99 25.75 12.07 8.47
N GLN A 100 24.43 12.10 8.58
CA GLN A 100 23.73 12.13 9.86
C GLN A 100 23.59 10.72 10.43
N PRO A 101 23.52 10.56 11.77
CA PRO A 101 23.18 9.29 12.37
C PRO A 101 21.76 8.89 12.00
N ARG A 102 21.53 7.59 11.87
CA ARG A 102 20.19 7.04 11.65
C ARG A 102 19.29 7.34 12.85
N ARG A 103 18.03 7.70 12.60
CA ARG A 103 17.13 8.21 13.64
C ARG A 103 16.10 7.19 14.11
N PHE A 104 15.47 6.47 13.19
CA PHE A 104 14.44 5.46 13.46
C PHE A 104 13.33 5.96 14.41
N ILE A 105 12.80 7.16 14.17
CA ILE A 105 11.88 7.85 15.10
C ILE A 105 10.51 7.18 15.07
N VAL A 106 9.96 6.96 13.86
CA VAL A 106 8.66 6.34 13.65
C VAL A 106 8.80 5.13 12.73
N ASP A 107 8.13 4.03 13.10
CA ASP A 107 7.95 2.88 12.20
C ASP A 107 6.82 3.17 11.19
N TRP A 108 7.15 3.96 10.17
CA TRP A 108 6.18 4.34 9.13
C TRP A 108 5.69 3.15 8.30
N GLN A 109 6.48 2.08 8.17
CA GLN A 109 6.02 0.84 7.56
C GLN A 109 4.91 0.22 8.40
N GLY A 110 5.10 0.09 9.72
CA GLY A 110 4.06 -0.42 10.62
C GLY A 110 2.76 0.40 10.57
N VAL A 111 2.86 1.73 10.47
CA VAL A 111 1.69 2.61 10.30
C VAL A 111 0.97 2.31 8.98
N ALA A 112 1.69 2.27 7.86
CA ALA A 112 1.12 1.98 6.55
C ALA A 112 0.48 0.57 6.50
N ASP A 113 1.14 -0.43 7.09
CA ASP A 113 0.66 -1.80 7.16
C ASP A 113 -0.65 -1.90 7.94
N LEU A 114 -0.80 -1.16 9.05
CA LEU A 114 -2.06 -1.09 9.81
C LEU A 114 -3.20 -0.49 8.97
N VAL A 115 -2.93 0.59 8.23
CA VAL A 115 -3.92 1.24 7.36
C VAL A 115 -4.35 0.28 6.24
N ILE A 116 -3.39 -0.34 5.55
CA ILE A 116 -3.67 -1.29 4.47
C ILE A 116 -4.44 -2.49 5.01
N ALA A 117 -4.02 -3.06 6.15
CA ALA A 117 -4.68 -4.19 6.77
C ALA A 117 -6.13 -3.88 7.17
N ARG A 118 -6.40 -2.65 7.65
CA ARG A 118 -7.76 -2.21 8.01
C ARG A 118 -8.68 -2.13 6.79
N TYR A 119 -8.23 -1.50 5.71
CA TYR A 119 -9.12 -1.07 4.63
C TYR A 119 -9.06 -1.96 3.38
N SER A 120 -7.95 -2.62 3.09
CA SER A 120 -7.72 -3.25 1.77
C SER A 120 -8.80 -4.28 1.42
N LYS A 121 -9.05 -5.24 2.31
CA LYS A 121 -10.06 -6.29 2.08
C LYS A 121 -11.50 -5.76 2.12
N ARG A 122 -11.76 -4.76 2.95
CA ARG A 122 -13.09 -4.13 3.07
C ARG A 122 -13.49 -3.42 1.79
N LEU A 123 -12.59 -2.59 1.25
CA LEU A 123 -12.81 -1.90 -0.02
C LEU A 123 -12.98 -2.91 -1.15
N ALA A 124 -12.13 -3.94 -1.20
CA ALA A 124 -12.24 -5.02 -2.18
C ALA A 124 -13.58 -5.77 -2.10
N LEU A 125 -14.09 -6.02 -0.88
CA LEU A 125 -15.40 -6.61 -0.67
C LEU A 125 -16.51 -5.71 -1.24
N MET A 126 -16.51 -4.42 -0.90
CA MET A 126 -17.53 -3.46 -1.33
C MET A 126 -17.65 -3.35 -2.87
N VAL A 127 -16.57 -3.57 -3.63
CA VAL A 127 -16.59 -3.54 -5.10
C VAL A 127 -16.77 -4.91 -5.75
N HIS A 128 -16.83 -5.98 -4.97
CA HIS A 128 -16.98 -7.34 -5.48
C HIS A 128 -18.36 -7.49 -6.15
N GLU A 129 -18.37 -7.81 -7.45
CA GLU A 129 -19.58 -7.82 -8.27
C GLU A 129 -20.65 -8.80 -7.76
N PRO A 130 -20.31 -10.04 -7.33
CA PRO A 130 -21.30 -10.96 -6.76
C PRO A 130 -21.84 -10.56 -5.38
N LEU A 131 -21.31 -9.51 -4.73
CA LEU A 131 -21.76 -9.10 -3.41
C LEU A 131 -23.20 -8.60 -3.48
N GLN A 132 -24.09 -9.14 -2.64
CA GLN A 132 -25.47 -8.68 -2.56
C GLN A 132 -25.56 -7.26 -1.97
N SER A 133 -26.60 -6.52 -2.35
CA SER A 133 -26.83 -5.12 -1.94
C SER A 133 -26.81 -4.90 -0.42
N HIS A 134 -27.46 -5.77 0.35
CA HIS A 134 -27.50 -5.63 1.81
C HIS A 134 -26.11 -5.77 2.44
N TYR A 135 -25.27 -6.70 1.98
CA TYR A 135 -23.90 -6.85 2.50
C TYR A 135 -23.00 -5.65 2.15
N PHE A 136 -23.26 -4.97 1.03
CA PHE A 136 -22.58 -3.72 0.71
C PHE A 136 -22.93 -2.62 1.73
N ILE A 137 -24.22 -2.48 2.06
CA ILE A 137 -24.71 -1.53 3.06
C ILE A 137 -24.09 -1.87 4.43
N ASP A 138 -24.20 -3.12 4.88
CA ASP A 138 -23.66 -3.58 6.16
C ASP A 138 -22.15 -3.28 6.30
N GLU A 139 -21.38 -3.48 5.23
CA GLU A 139 -19.95 -3.24 5.24
C GLU A 139 -19.63 -1.72 5.31
N VAL A 140 -20.40 -0.87 4.62
CA VAL A 140 -20.28 0.59 4.72
C VAL A 140 -20.65 1.08 6.12
N GLU A 141 -21.74 0.57 6.69
CA GLU A 141 -22.15 0.87 8.06
C GLU A 141 -21.08 0.43 9.06
N ALA A 142 -20.61 -0.81 8.98
CA ALA A 142 -19.58 -1.31 9.88
C ALA A 142 -18.28 -0.48 9.80
N ALA A 143 -17.90 -0.04 8.60
CA ALA A 143 -16.70 0.77 8.39
C ALA A 143 -16.81 2.18 9.00
N THR A 144 -18.02 2.75 9.02
CA THR A 144 -18.26 4.14 9.44
C THR A 144 -18.76 4.26 10.89
N LEU A 145 -19.65 3.36 11.32
CA LEU A 145 -20.22 3.35 12.68
C LEU A 145 -19.17 3.08 13.76
N THR A 146 -18.07 2.40 13.41
CA THR A 146 -16.89 2.26 14.30
C THR A 146 -16.42 3.62 14.83
N TRP A 147 -16.48 4.65 13.99
CA TRP A 147 -16.04 6.01 14.32
C TRP A 147 -17.19 6.90 14.76
N TYR A 148 -18.36 6.76 14.13
CA TYR A 148 -19.54 7.55 14.45
C TYR A 148 -20.07 7.30 15.87
N ASN A 149 -19.94 6.07 16.37
CA ASN A 149 -20.34 5.68 17.73
C ASN A 149 -19.15 5.63 18.70
N ALA A 150 -17.98 6.10 18.29
CA ALA A 150 -16.81 6.10 19.17
C ALA A 150 -17.07 7.00 20.38
N PRO A 151 -16.74 6.54 21.60
CA PRO A 151 -16.82 7.41 22.77
C PRO A 151 -15.80 8.55 22.63
N PRO A 152 -16.05 9.70 23.27
CA PRO A 152 -15.13 10.84 23.26
C PRO A 152 -13.76 10.43 23.81
N SER A 153 -12.69 10.97 23.25
CA SER A 153 -11.36 10.84 23.83
C SER A 153 -11.27 11.67 25.12
N PRO A 154 -10.51 11.23 26.14
CA PRO A 154 -10.23 12.05 27.33
C PRO A 154 -9.59 13.41 27.00
N ASP A 155 -8.91 13.51 25.85
CA ASP A 155 -8.27 14.73 25.36
C ASP A 155 -9.26 15.69 24.64
N ASP A 156 -10.50 15.26 24.39
CA ASP A 156 -11.51 16.04 23.67
C ASP A 156 -12.20 17.03 24.65
N ASN A 157 -11.59 18.20 24.82
CA ASN A 157 -12.06 19.31 25.67
C ASN A 157 -13.27 20.09 25.09
N PHE A 158 -14.31 19.39 24.59
CA PHE A 158 -15.47 20.04 23.97
C PHE A 158 -16.74 19.90 24.83
N MET A 159 -17.49 21.01 24.95
CA MET A 159 -18.76 21.09 25.66
C MET A 159 -19.81 20.17 25.00
N VAL A 160 -20.53 19.42 25.82
CA VAL A 160 -21.47 18.35 25.42
C VAL A 160 -22.56 18.83 24.44
N ASP A 161 -22.96 20.11 24.51
CA ASP A 161 -24.02 20.71 23.68
C ASP A 161 -23.66 20.90 22.20
N GLN A 162 -22.37 20.95 21.83
CA GLN A 162 -21.95 21.12 20.42
C GLN A 162 -21.80 19.80 19.65
N ARG A 163 -21.96 18.65 20.33
CA ARG A 163 -21.69 17.32 19.75
C ARG A 163 -22.73 16.87 18.73
N GLU A 164 -23.97 17.33 18.82
CA GLU A 164 -25.00 16.94 17.84
C GLU A 164 -24.82 17.63 16.49
N VAL A 165 -24.27 18.85 16.47
CA VAL A 165 -24.12 19.64 15.24
C VAL A 165 -22.97 19.12 14.35
N ASN A 166 -21.92 18.51 14.92
CA ASN A 166 -20.70 18.15 14.19
C ASN A 166 -20.30 16.66 14.24
N LYS A 167 -21.17 15.76 14.71
CA LYS A 167 -20.84 14.34 14.95
C LYS A 167 -20.22 13.61 13.75
N THR A 168 -20.70 13.88 12.53
CA THR A 168 -20.13 13.28 11.30
C THR A 168 -18.72 13.80 11.02
N SER A 169 -18.48 15.11 11.21
CA SER A 169 -17.16 15.71 11.05
C SER A 169 -16.17 15.14 12.06
N ASP A 170 -16.60 15.01 13.32
CA ASP A 170 -15.79 14.40 14.38
C ASP A 170 -15.46 12.95 14.04
N ALA A 171 -16.44 12.17 13.57
CA ALA A 171 -16.22 10.78 13.17
C ALA A 171 -15.21 10.63 12.01
N ILE A 172 -15.26 11.52 11.01
CA ILE A 172 -14.29 11.57 9.92
C ILE A 172 -12.89 11.88 10.47
N GLU A 173 -12.78 12.84 11.38
CA GLU A 173 -11.50 13.21 11.99
C GLU A 173 -10.90 12.07 12.82
N GLN A 174 -11.73 11.38 13.61
CA GLN A 174 -11.31 10.21 14.38
C GLN A 174 -10.84 9.08 13.45
N CYS A 175 -11.59 8.80 12.39
CA CYS A 175 -11.24 7.81 11.36
C CYS A 175 -9.87 8.12 10.73
N ARG A 176 -9.64 9.40 10.40
CA ARG A 176 -8.42 9.90 9.77
C ARG A 176 -7.20 9.78 10.70
N LEU A 177 -7.34 10.23 11.95
CA LEU A 177 -6.21 10.34 12.86
C LEU A 177 -5.86 9.04 13.60
N HIS A 178 -6.80 8.09 13.75
CA HIS A 178 -6.63 6.95 14.63
C HIS A 178 -5.29 6.20 14.46
N TYR A 179 -4.93 5.87 13.22
CA TYR A 179 -3.71 5.14 12.91
C TYR A 179 -2.44 6.01 12.96
N LEU A 180 -2.58 7.33 12.95
CA LEU A 180 -1.48 8.29 13.01
C LEU A 180 -1.14 8.74 14.44
N ARG A 181 -2.06 8.55 15.40
CA ARG A 181 -1.86 8.92 16.81
C ARG A 181 -0.57 8.39 17.43
N PRO A 182 -0.14 7.13 17.22
CA PRO A 182 1.11 6.65 17.78
C PRO A 182 2.32 7.47 17.29
N ALA A 183 2.34 7.86 16.01
CA ALA A 183 3.41 8.68 15.45
C ALA A 183 3.42 10.09 16.06
N LEU A 184 2.25 10.68 16.32
CA LEU A 184 2.11 12.02 16.90
C LEU A 184 2.75 12.14 18.29
N LYS A 185 2.88 11.04 19.04
CA LYS A 185 3.60 11.04 20.33
C LYS A 185 5.07 11.42 20.19
N ALA A 186 5.68 11.13 19.04
CA ALA A 186 7.06 11.45 18.74
C ALA A 186 7.22 12.74 17.92
N ARG A 187 6.15 13.53 17.73
CA ARG A 187 6.13 14.69 16.81
C ARG A 187 7.25 15.70 17.05
N GLN A 188 7.63 15.93 18.31
CA GLN A 188 8.72 16.87 18.65
C GLN A 188 10.10 16.39 18.18
N GLN A 189 10.25 15.09 17.91
CA GLN A 189 11.50 14.48 17.46
C GLN A 189 11.54 14.26 15.95
N TRP A 190 10.41 14.47 15.25
CA TRP A 190 10.29 14.20 13.82
C TRP A 190 11.35 14.93 13.02
N SER A 191 11.89 14.21 12.04
CA SER A 191 12.63 14.83 10.98
C SER A 191 11.68 15.47 9.95
N PHE A 192 12.26 16.22 9.00
CA PHE A 192 11.50 16.75 7.88
C PHE A 192 10.86 15.62 7.05
N GLU A 193 11.57 14.51 6.88
CA GLU A 193 11.08 13.32 6.19
C GLU A 193 9.86 12.70 6.89
N ASP A 194 9.88 12.65 8.23
CA ASP A 194 8.74 12.16 9.03
C ASP A 194 7.49 13.03 8.81
N GLU A 195 7.66 14.36 8.75
CA GLU A 195 6.56 15.30 8.48
C GLU A 195 5.93 15.10 7.09
N LEU A 196 6.76 14.85 6.07
CA LEU A 196 6.28 14.56 4.72
C LEU A 196 5.55 13.22 4.63
N ILE A 197 6.08 12.18 5.28
CA ILE A 197 5.43 10.86 5.32
C ILE A 197 4.10 10.94 6.07
N TYR A 198 4.07 11.60 7.23
CA TYR A 198 2.84 11.85 7.98
C TYR A 198 1.80 12.53 7.09
N THR A 199 2.17 13.65 6.45
CA THR A 199 1.25 14.44 5.61
C THR A 199 0.68 13.60 4.47
N SER A 200 1.52 12.75 3.87
CA SER A 200 1.07 11.84 2.79
C SER A 200 0.05 10.81 3.29
N LEU A 201 0.32 10.16 4.42
CA LEU A 201 -0.59 9.18 5.01
C LEU A 201 -1.89 9.83 5.51
N ASP A 202 -1.79 11.04 6.04
CA ASP A 202 -2.90 11.84 6.53
C ASP A 202 -3.87 12.23 5.41
N ILE A 203 -3.34 12.62 4.25
CA ILE A 203 -4.15 12.85 3.05
C ILE A 203 -4.84 11.57 2.60
N VAL A 204 -4.10 10.45 2.50
CA VAL A 204 -4.67 9.15 2.08
C VAL A 204 -5.79 8.70 3.02
N LEU A 205 -5.57 8.76 4.33
CA LEU A 205 -6.58 8.42 5.33
C LEU A 205 -7.77 9.37 5.26
N GLY A 206 -7.53 10.67 5.06
CA GLY A 206 -8.58 11.66 4.84
C GLY A 206 -9.45 11.30 3.65
N THR A 207 -8.85 10.97 2.50
CA THR A 207 -9.57 10.56 1.29
C THR A 207 -10.39 9.28 1.53
N ILE A 208 -9.81 8.26 2.19
CA ILE A 208 -10.52 7.01 2.52
C ILE A 208 -11.74 7.30 3.40
N CYS A 209 -11.53 8.01 4.52
CA CYS A 209 -12.58 8.28 5.50
C CYS A 209 -13.69 9.15 4.90
N GLN A 210 -13.34 10.24 4.22
CA GLN A 210 -14.32 11.11 3.55
C GLN A 210 -15.13 10.33 2.51
N THR A 211 -14.48 9.45 1.74
CA THR A 211 -15.17 8.63 0.74
C THR A 211 -16.17 7.67 1.38
N LEU A 212 -15.79 6.98 2.47
CA LEU A 212 -16.70 6.06 3.18
C LEU A 212 -17.91 6.80 3.76
N PHE A 213 -17.71 7.97 4.37
CA PHE A 213 -18.79 8.77 4.92
C PHE A 213 -19.65 9.42 3.82
N LEU A 214 -19.08 9.79 2.67
CA LEU A 214 -19.84 10.23 1.50
C LEU A 214 -20.79 9.14 1.00
N VAL A 215 -20.30 7.90 0.88
CA VAL A 215 -21.14 6.77 0.46
C VAL A 215 -22.23 6.49 1.49
N ARG A 216 -21.88 6.47 2.78
CA ARG A 216 -22.87 6.33 3.87
C ARG A 216 -23.96 7.39 3.79
N ASN A 217 -23.59 8.66 3.59
CA ASN A 217 -24.55 9.76 3.51
C ASN A 217 -25.56 9.56 2.37
N ARG A 218 -25.10 9.15 1.19
CA ARG A 218 -25.98 8.84 0.05
C ARG A 218 -26.94 7.69 0.33
N LEU A 219 -26.48 6.67 1.03
CA LEU A 219 -27.33 5.53 1.42
C LEU A 219 -28.38 5.94 2.46
N LEU A 220 -28.02 6.82 3.42
CA LEU A 220 -28.97 7.37 4.38
C LEU A 220 -30.03 8.22 3.70
N GLU A 221 -29.62 9.13 2.81
CA GLU A 221 -30.54 9.96 2.00
C GLU A 221 -31.52 9.09 1.20
N ALA A 222 -31.03 8.00 0.60
CA ALA A 222 -31.88 7.08 -0.14
C ALA A 222 -32.82 6.27 0.76
N SER A 223 -32.40 5.88 1.96
CA SER A 223 -33.23 5.09 2.89
C SER A 223 -34.43 5.83 3.47
N GLY A 224 -34.56 7.15 3.25
CA GLY A 224 -35.62 7.95 3.83
C GLY A 224 -35.62 8.00 5.36
N SER A 225 -34.52 7.58 6.00
CA SER A 225 -34.37 7.60 7.45
C SER A 225 -34.55 9.02 8.00
N ASP A 226 -35.47 9.18 8.95
CA ASP A 226 -35.54 10.38 9.78
C ASP A 226 -34.18 10.64 10.44
N LEU A 227 -33.88 11.92 10.71
CA LEU A 227 -32.59 12.43 11.20
C LEU A 227 -32.03 11.70 12.45
N ASP A 228 -32.88 10.97 13.20
CA ASP A 228 -32.51 10.23 14.40
C ASP A 228 -32.16 8.74 14.18
N ASP A 229 -32.44 8.15 13.01
CA ASP A 229 -32.03 6.78 12.69
C ASP A 229 -30.69 6.76 11.96
N TYR A 230 -29.64 6.37 12.67
CA TYR A 230 -28.29 6.23 12.14
C TYR A 230 -28.09 4.95 11.32
N ARG A 231 -29.12 4.09 11.21
CA ARG A 231 -29.10 2.86 10.43
C ARG A 231 -29.69 3.06 9.04
N ILE A 232 -29.07 2.43 8.06
CA ILE A 232 -29.54 2.38 6.67
C ILE A 232 -30.56 1.24 6.57
N ARG A 233 -31.83 1.60 6.32
CA ARG A 233 -32.89 0.63 6.10
C ARG A 233 -32.93 0.21 4.64
N LEU A 234 -33.11 -1.09 4.40
CA LEU A 234 -33.36 -1.63 3.07
C LEU A 234 -34.83 -2.03 3.00
N ASP A 235 -35.66 -1.17 2.38
CA ASP A 235 -37.07 -1.49 2.16
C ASP A 235 -37.20 -2.39 0.93
N ASN A 236 -37.89 -3.52 1.11
CA ASN A 236 -38.09 -4.51 0.05
C ASN A 236 -39.23 -4.05 -0.86
N GLU A 237 -38.90 -3.52 -2.04
CA GLU A 237 -39.29 -4.16 -3.32
C GLU A 237 -39.19 -3.23 -4.55
N ASN A 238 -38.95 -1.93 -4.43
CA ASN A 238 -38.75 -1.06 -5.62
C ASN A 238 -38.13 0.31 -5.29
N ASP A 239 -37.15 0.35 -4.41
CA ASP A 239 -36.47 1.62 -4.13
C ASP A 239 -35.39 1.90 -5.19
N THR A 240 -35.84 2.49 -6.30
CA THR A 240 -34.95 2.93 -7.38
C THR A 240 -33.89 3.94 -6.90
N GLU A 241 -34.14 4.67 -5.80
CA GLU A 241 -33.17 5.59 -5.24
C GLU A 241 -32.09 4.85 -4.45
N MET A 242 -32.46 3.83 -3.67
CA MET A 242 -31.51 2.95 -3.01
C MET A 242 -30.61 2.21 -4.01
N GLU A 243 -31.19 1.66 -5.09
CA GLU A 243 -30.39 1.00 -6.14
C GLU A 243 -29.38 1.96 -6.79
N LYS A 244 -29.80 3.20 -7.09
CA LYS A 244 -28.91 4.25 -7.58
C LYS A 244 -27.82 4.60 -6.57
N ALA A 245 -28.16 4.74 -5.29
CA ALA A 245 -27.21 5.06 -4.24
C ALA A 245 -26.16 3.96 -4.06
N ILE A 246 -26.56 2.68 -4.11
CA ILE A 246 -25.65 1.53 -4.07
C ILE A 246 -24.74 1.51 -5.30
N SER A 247 -25.30 1.65 -6.50
CA SER A 247 -24.52 1.67 -7.74
C SER A 247 -23.49 2.80 -7.75
N SER A 248 -23.93 4.01 -7.37
CA SER A 248 -23.08 5.18 -7.20
C SER A 248 -22.01 4.97 -6.13
N GLY A 249 -22.36 4.40 -4.98
CA GLY A 249 -21.43 4.09 -3.89
C GLY A 249 -20.33 3.11 -4.33
N ARG A 250 -20.70 2.03 -5.02
CA ARG A 250 -19.74 1.07 -5.59
C ARG A 250 -18.82 1.72 -6.61
N ALA A 251 -19.34 2.60 -7.47
CA ALA A 251 -18.53 3.33 -8.44
C ALA A 251 -17.50 4.25 -7.77
N VAL A 252 -17.90 4.98 -6.73
CA VAL A 252 -17.00 5.83 -5.94
C VAL A 252 -15.92 5.01 -5.24
N ILE A 253 -16.27 3.90 -4.61
CA ILE A 253 -15.29 3.03 -3.93
C ILE A 253 -14.33 2.39 -4.95
N ARG A 254 -14.82 2.02 -6.14
CA ARG A 254 -13.98 1.51 -7.23
C ARG A 254 -12.98 2.56 -7.72
N ALA A 255 -13.40 3.82 -7.83
CA ALA A 255 -12.50 4.93 -8.14
C ALA A 255 -11.43 5.12 -7.04
N LEU A 256 -11.83 5.11 -5.77
CA LEU A 256 -10.90 5.16 -4.64
C LEU A 256 -9.88 4.01 -4.69
N MET A 257 -10.32 2.78 -4.97
CA MET A 257 -9.41 1.65 -5.13
C MET A 257 -8.44 1.85 -6.30
N SER A 258 -8.93 2.37 -7.43
CA SER A 258 -8.06 2.70 -8.57
C SER A 258 -6.96 3.70 -8.18
N ASP A 259 -7.31 4.73 -7.42
CA ASP A 259 -6.39 5.78 -6.99
C ASP A 259 -5.36 5.29 -5.95
N LEU A 260 -5.81 4.48 -4.97
CA LEU A 260 -4.94 3.89 -3.96
C LEU A 260 -3.94 2.88 -4.56
N GLY A 261 -4.37 2.12 -5.56
CA GLY A 261 -3.50 1.20 -6.31
C GLY A 261 -2.72 0.19 -5.47
N TRP A 262 -3.25 -0.26 -4.32
CA TRP A 262 -2.53 -1.11 -3.38
C TRP A 262 -2.14 -2.46 -3.97
N SER A 263 -0.89 -2.87 -3.71
CA SER A 263 -0.34 -4.14 -4.18
C SER A 263 -1.05 -5.37 -3.60
N THR A 264 -1.69 -5.22 -2.44
CA THR A 264 -2.42 -6.30 -1.76
C THR A 264 -3.58 -6.84 -2.59
N TRP A 265 -4.19 -6.03 -3.47
CA TRP A 265 -5.25 -6.50 -4.38
C TRP A 265 -4.74 -7.33 -5.55
N LYS A 266 -3.43 -7.27 -5.84
CA LYS A 266 -2.78 -8.12 -6.85
C LYS A 266 -2.25 -9.42 -6.23
N LYS A 267 -2.24 -9.53 -4.90
CA LYS A 267 -1.70 -10.69 -4.20
C LYS A 267 -2.75 -11.82 -4.22
N PRO A 268 -2.38 -13.06 -4.59
CA PRO A 268 -3.30 -14.19 -4.48
C PRO A 268 -3.64 -14.48 -3.01
N GLN A 269 -4.77 -15.16 -2.82
CA GLN A 269 -5.13 -15.85 -1.58
C GLN A 269 -4.10 -16.96 -1.27
N PRO A 270 -4.17 -17.64 -0.09
CA PRO A 270 -3.27 -18.74 0.22
C PRO A 270 -3.14 -19.74 -0.94
N CYS A 271 -1.89 -20.00 -1.35
CA CYS A 271 -1.57 -20.99 -2.37
C CYS A 271 -1.74 -22.42 -1.85
N GLN A 272 -1.86 -23.38 -2.76
CA GLN A 272 -1.86 -24.79 -2.40
C GLN A 272 -0.50 -25.21 -1.79
N PRO A 273 -0.43 -26.30 -1.01
CA PRO A 273 0.82 -26.74 -0.37
C PRO A 273 1.99 -27.03 -1.33
N ASP A 274 1.69 -27.36 -2.58
CA ASP A 274 2.62 -27.63 -3.69
C ASP A 274 2.79 -26.41 -4.62
N GLU A 275 2.31 -25.25 -4.20
CA GLU A 275 2.43 -23.99 -4.91
C GLU A 275 3.12 -22.92 -4.05
N VAL A 276 3.64 -21.89 -4.71
CA VAL A 276 4.22 -20.71 -4.06
C VAL A 276 3.76 -19.44 -4.76
N ASN A 277 3.37 -18.44 -3.97
CA ASN A 277 3.09 -17.11 -4.49
C ASN A 277 4.38 -16.48 -5.03
N THR A 278 4.41 -16.22 -6.33
CA THR A 278 5.60 -15.77 -7.06
C THR A 278 5.33 -14.41 -7.68
N ILE A 279 6.26 -13.48 -7.45
CA ILE A 279 6.45 -12.28 -8.26
C ILE A 279 7.76 -12.42 -9.05
N ALA A 280 7.88 -11.77 -10.20
CA ALA A 280 9.15 -11.71 -10.91
C ALA A 280 10.24 -11.05 -10.03
N MET A 281 11.32 -11.78 -9.72
CA MET A 281 12.43 -11.33 -8.88
C MET A 281 13.75 -11.90 -9.39
N TRP A 282 14.73 -11.05 -9.71
CA TRP A 282 16.00 -11.50 -10.30
C TRP A 282 16.69 -12.59 -9.46
N PRO A 283 17.19 -13.69 -10.06
CA PRO A 283 17.13 -14.06 -11.49
C PRO A 283 15.88 -14.89 -11.88
N PHE A 284 14.93 -15.06 -10.96
CA PHE A 284 13.74 -15.92 -11.08
C PHE A 284 12.49 -15.17 -11.61
N GLY A 285 11.54 -15.95 -12.10
CA GLY A 285 10.26 -15.46 -12.57
C GLY A 285 10.22 -15.15 -14.06
N THR A 286 9.01 -15.29 -14.58
CA THR A 286 8.59 -15.17 -15.97
C THR A 286 8.02 -13.78 -16.24
N GLU A 287 7.79 -13.46 -17.52
CA GLU A 287 7.05 -12.25 -17.87
C GLU A 287 5.63 -12.24 -17.25
N GLU A 288 5.00 -13.42 -17.18
CA GLU A 288 3.70 -13.59 -16.55
C GLU A 288 3.74 -13.29 -15.04
N ASP A 289 4.81 -13.68 -14.33
CA ASP A 289 4.96 -13.38 -12.90
C ASP A 289 5.14 -11.88 -12.60
N HIS A 290 5.51 -11.08 -13.60
CA HIS A 290 5.58 -9.62 -13.46
C HIS A 290 4.22 -8.96 -13.58
N TRP A 291 3.40 -9.41 -14.55
CA TRP A 291 2.12 -8.79 -14.88
C TRP A 291 0.95 -9.38 -14.10
N HIS A 292 1.00 -10.67 -13.81
CA HIS A 292 -0.01 -11.45 -13.12
C HIS A 292 0.62 -12.31 -12.01
N PRO A 293 1.18 -11.66 -10.97
CA PRO A 293 1.79 -12.39 -9.85
C PRO A 293 0.76 -13.31 -9.19
N GLY A 294 1.19 -14.50 -8.79
CA GLY A 294 0.25 -15.53 -8.38
C GLY A 294 0.89 -16.81 -7.86
N CYS A 295 0.04 -17.78 -7.49
CA CYS A 295 0.48 -19.10 -7.10
C CYS A 295 1.07 -19.85 -8.30
N ARG A 296 2.24 -20.46 -8.11
CA ARG A 296 2.97 -21.24 -9.12
C ARG A 296 3.33 -22.60 -8.57
N SER A 297 3.10 -23.64 -9.36
CA SER A 297 3.47 -25.01 -9.01
C SER A 297 4.98 -25.19 -8.93
N ILE A 298 5.39 -26.27 -8.26
CA ILE A 298 6.79 -26.73 -8.21
C ILE A 298 7.41 -26.78 -9.61
N GLU A 299 6.72 -27.36 -10.59
CA GLU A 299 7.24 -27.57 -11.93
C GLU A 299 7.49 -26.24 -12.66
N THR A 300 6.54 -25.30 -12.59
CA THR A 300 6.68 -23.98 -13.20
C THR A 300 7.86 -23.21 -12.62
N VAL A 301 8.11 -23.33 -11.31
CA VAL A 301 9.22 -22.63 -10.64
C VAL A 301 10.56 -23.30 -10.91
N GLN A 302 10.61 -24.63 -10.97
CA GLN A 302 11.85 -25.37 -11.25
C GLN A 302 12.26 -25.29 -12.72
N HIS A 303 11.29 -25.28 -13.62
CA HIS A 303 11.47 -25.35 -15.07
C HIS A 303 10.65 -24.24 -15.77
N PRO A 304 10.99 -22.95 -15.52
CA PRO A 304 10.24 -21.86 -16.14
C PRO A 304 10.44 -21.86 -17.66
N ALA A 305 9.34 -21.66 -18.40
CA ALA A 305 9.34 -21.66 -19.86
C ALA A 305 10.12 -20.47 -20.45
N ASP A 306 10.14 -19.36 -19.75
CA ASP A 306 10.80 -18.11 -20.10
C ASP A 306 11.46 -17.46 -18.87
N SER A 307 11.95 -16.24 -19.02
CA SER A 307 12.50 -15.48 -17.91
C SER A 307 12.34 -14.00 -18.19
N TYR A 308 11.73 -13.29 -17.23
CA TYR A 308 11.56 -11.83 -17.30
C TYR A 308 12.88 -11.10 -17.49
N TRP A 309 13.96 -11.64 -16.93
CA TRP A 309 15.29 -11.02 -16.90
C TRP A 309 16.14 -11.32 -18.14
N ARG A 310 15.66 -12.13 -19.08
CA ARG A 310 16.38 -12.37 -20.34
C ARG A 310 16.24 -11.15 -21.24
N ASN A 311 17.36 -10.46 -21.48
CA ASN A 311 17.48 -9.44 -22.50
C ASN A 311 17.03 -10.01 -23.86
N ARG A 312 15.86 -9.60 -24.37
CA ARG A 312 15.64 -9.54 -25.82
C ARG A 312 16.59 -8.48 -26.36
N ARG A 313 17.88 -8.81 -26.53
CA ARG A 313 18.76 -7.99 -27.36
C ARG A 313 18.04 -7.89 -28.72
N PRO A 314 17.72 -6.69 -29.25
CA PRO A 314 17.30 -6.62 -30.63
C PRO A 314 18.43 -7.25 -31.45
N ARG A 315 18.10 -8.28 -32.25
CA ARG A 315 19.00 -8.71 -33.31
C ARG A 315 19.27 -7.45 -34.14
N LYS A 316 20.49 -6.93 -34.08
CA LYS A 316 20.96 -5.98 -35.08
C LYS A 316 20.86 -6.73 -36.41
N VAL A 317 19.89 -6.32 -37.23
CA VAL A 317 19.92 -6.55 -38.68
C VAL A 317 20.85 -5.49 -39.24
#